data_AF-A0A3E1E6Q2-F1
#
_entry.id   AF-A0A3E1E6Q2-F1
#
_cell.length_a   1.000
_cell.length_b   1.000
_cell.length_c   1.000
_cell.angle_alpha   90.00
_cell.angle_beta   90.00
_cell.angle_gamma   90.00
#
_symmetry.space_group_name_H-M   'P 1'
#
loop_
_entity.id
_entity.type
_entity.pdbx_description
1 polymer ?
#
loop_
_entity_poly.entity_id
_entity_poly.type
_entity_poly.pdbx_seq_one_letter_code
_entity_poly.pdbx_strand_id
1 'polypeptide(L)'
;MEPDLEKRLVSRAEIPFPPPGKLLESPRFLLGIAGSGEVQFVFLDKSSGDADADDAAERALRRSIFTGGTTGTAWGQATLIWRSAP
;
A
#
# COMPACT_ATOMS: atom_id res chain seq x y z
N MET A 1 -10.77 24.44 -14.69
CA MET A 1 -11.17 24.04 -13.33
C MET A 1 -11.00 22.54 -13.26
N GLU A 2 -9.77 22.10 -13.04
CA GLU A 2 -9.44 20.68 -12.94
C GLU A 2 -9.88 20.22 -11.56
N PRO A 3 -10.77 19.22 -11.45
CA PRO A 3 -11.30 18.81 -10.15
C PRO A 3 -10.22 18.06 -9.39
N ASP A 4 -9.61 18.73 -8.40
CA ASP A 4 -9.38 18.32 -7.00
C ASP A 4 -9.05 16.84 -6.69
N LEU A 5 -8.54 16.06 -7.65
CA LEU A 5 -8.21 14.65 -7.50
C LEU A 5 -7.03 14.46 -6.54
N GLU A 6 -6.20 15.49 -6.40
CA GLU A 6 -5.06 15.54 -5.49
C GLU A 6 -5.45 15.59 -4.00
N LYS A 7 -6.70 15.92 -3.64
CA LYS A 7 -7.09 16.07 -2.22
C LYS A 7 -7.71 14.84 -1.57
N ARG A 8 -7.90 13.73 -2.29
CA ARG A 8 -8.52 12.50 -1.71
C ARG A 8 -7.52 11.38 -1.42
N LEU A 9 -6.23 11.72 -1.31
CA LEU A 9 -5.20 10.78 -0.87
C LEU A 9 -5.01 10.94 0.64
N VAL A 10 -5.88 10.29 1.40
CA VAL A 10 -6.10 10.59 2.82
C VAL A 10 -4.95 10.11 3.72
N SER A 11 -4.09 9.20 3.25
CA SER A 11 -2.92 8.76 4.00
C SER A 11 -1.86 8.15 3.08
N ARG A 12 -0.60 8.55 3.25
CA ARG A 12 0.57 7.85 2.73
C ARG A 12 1.16 7.02 3.87
N ALA A 13 1.33 5.71 3.66
CA ALA A 13 1.96 4.82 4.62
C ALA A 13 3.27 4.25 4.06
N GLU A 14 4.31 4.24 4.89
CA GLU A 14 5.53 3.49 4.62
C GLU A 14 5.48 2.19 5.40
N ILE A 15 5.52 1.06 4.70
CA ILE A 15 5.41 -0.27 5.32
C ILE A 15 6.74 -1.00 5.13
N PRO A 16 7.43 -1.38 6.22
CA PRO A 16 8.65 -2.15 6.12
C PRO A 16 8.34 -3.53 5.54
N PHE A 17 9.13 -3.96 4.55
CA PHE A 17 8.97 -5.26 3.90
C PHE A 17 10.33 -5.95 3.77
N PRO A 18 10.42 -7.28 4.02
CA PRO A 18 11.67 -8.01 3.94
C PRO A 18 12.32 -7.86 2.55
N PRO A 19 13.64 -7.58 2.48
CA PRO A 19 14.31 -7.37 1.21
C PRO A 19 14.40 -8.68 0.41
N PRO A 20 14.15 -8.66 -0.91
CA PRO A 20 14.20 -9.86 -1.77
C PRO A 20 15.63 -10.30 -2.15
N GLY A 21 16.65 -9.93 -1.37
CA GLY A 21 18.05 -10.27 -1.63
C GLY A 21 18.71 -9.51 -2.81
N LYS A 22 18.02 -8.53 -3.39
CA LYS A 22 18.50 -7.68 -4.50
C LYS A 22 18.04 -6.23 -4.32
N LEU A 23 18.74 -5.28 -4.96
CA LEU A 23 18.36 -3.86 -4.97
C LEU A 23 17.16 -3.67 -5.89
N LEU A 24 15.99 -3.41 -5.32
CA LEU A 24 14.76 -3.09 -6.04
C LEU A 24 14.29 -1.67 -5.75
N GLU A 25 13.51 -1.11 -6.66
CA GLU A 25 12.76 0.10 -6.38
C GLU A 25 11.68 -0.18 -5.32
N SER A 26 11.31 0.83 -4.54
CA SER A 26 10.17 0.73 -3.63
C SER A 26 8.85 0.71 -4.41
N PRO A 27 8.07 -0.38 -4.33
CA PRO A 27 6.79 -0.44 -5.01
C PRO A 27 5.77 0.42 -4.27
N ARG A 28 4.82 0.95 -5.03
CA ARG A 28 3.71 1.74 -4.50
C ARG A 28 2.39 1.07 -4.85
N PHE A 29 1.48 1.07 -3.88
CA PHE A 29 0.15 0.50 -4.01
C PHE A 29 -0.91 1.53 -3.64
N LEU A 30 -2.03 1.50 -4.36
CA LEU A 30 -3.28 2.13 -3.94
C LEU A 30 -4.08 1.13 -3.11
N LEU A 31 -4.50 1.56 -1.92
CA LEU A 31 -5.28 0.75 -0.98
C LEU A 31 -6.68 1.32 -0.83
N GLY A 32 -7.68 0.44 -0.87
CA GLY A 32 -9.04 0.72 -0.41
C GLY A 32 -9.28 -0.01 0.90
N ILE A 33 -9.49 0.74 1.99
CA ILE A 33 -9.60 0.25 3.36
C ILE A 33 -11.04 0.45 3.84
N ALA A 34 -11.70 -0.61 4.28
CA ALA A 34 -13.04 -0.54 4.85
C ALA A 34 -13.06 0.26 6.16
N GLY A 35 -14.26 0.69 6.61
CA GLY A 35 -14.41 1.34 7.91
C GLY A 35 -13.98 0.46 9.10
N SER A 36 -13.94 -0.86 8.93
CA SER A 36 -13.40 -1.83 9.90
C SER A 36 -11.87 -1.80 10.00
N GLY A 37 -11.18 -1.15 9.05
CA GLY A 37 -9.72 -1.18 8.93
C GLY A 37 -9.18 -2.26 8.00
N GLU A 38 -10.02 -3.15 7.49
CA GLU A 38 -9.61 -4.22 6.57
C GLU A 38 -9.32 -3.69 5.17
N VAL A 39 -8.26 -4.18 4.53
CA VAL A 39 -7.96 -3.86 3.13
C VAL A 39 -8.88 -4.65 2.20
N GLN A 40 -9.75 -3.96 1.47
CA GLN A 40 -10.65 -4.55 0.47
C GLN A 40 -10.05 -4.53 -0.94
N PHE A 41 -9.29 -3.49 -1.25
CA PHE A 41 -8.72 -3.28 -2.57
C PHE A 41 -7.22 -3.01 -2.46
N VAL A 42 -6.44 -3.63 -3.35
CA VAL A 42 -5.02 -3.38 -3.53
C VAL A 42 -4.76 -3.30 -5.02
N PHE A 43 -4.13 -2.22 -5.45
CA PHE A 43 -3.70 -2.03 -6.84
C PHE A 43 -2.25 -1.58 -6.87
N LEU A 44 -1.44 -2.19 -7.72
CA LEU A 44 -0.06 -1.76 -7.95
C LEU A 44 -0.06 -0.44 -8.75
N ASP A 45 0.45 0.62 -8.15
CA ASP A 45 0.65 1.95 -8.78
C ASP A 45 2.04 2.06 -9.40
N LYS A 46 3.07 1.55 -8.71
CA LYS A 46 4.45 1.49 -9.20
C LYS A 46 5.07 0.14 -8.83
N SER A 47 5.59 -0.58 -9.83
CA SER A 47 6.32 -1.84 -9.63
C SER A 47 7.71 -1.62 -9.01
N SER A 48 8.18 -2.61 -8.26
CA SER A 48 9.56 -2.68 -7.78
C SER A 48 10.58 -3.12 -8.83
N GLY A 49 10.10 -3.58 -9.99
CA GLY A 49 10.90 -4.26 -11.02
C GLY A 49 10.99 -5.77 -10.82
N ASP A 50 10.29 -6.34 -9.83
CA ASP A 50 10.21 -7.78 -9.59
C ASP A 50 8.77 -8.22 -9.30
N ALA A 51 8.23 -9.08 -10.17
CA ALA A 51 6.84 -9.52 -10.08
C ALA A 51 6.56 -10.38 -8.84
N ASP A 52 7.51 -11.23 -8.43
CA ASP A 52 7.35 -12.09 -7.26
C ASP A 52 7.34 -11.26 -5.96
N ALA A 53 8.20 -10.24 -5.86
CA ALA A 53 8.21 -9.30 -4.75
C ALA A 53 6.95 -8.43 -4.72
N ASP A 54 6.46 -7.96 -5.87
CA ASP A 54 5.23 -7.18 -5.98
C ASP A 54 3.98 -8.02 -5.60
N ASP A 55 3.92 -9.29 -5.99
CA ASP A 55 2.84 -10.21 -5.61
C ASP A 55 2.88 -10.55 -4.10
N ALA A 56 4.07 -10.82 -3.56
CA ALA A 56 4.25 -11.07 -2.13
C ALA A 56 3.83 -9.85 -1.29
N ALA A 57 4.21 -8.66 -1.75
CA ALA A 57 3.81 -7.37 -1.21
C ALA A 57 2.29 -7.19 -1.20
N GLU A 58 1.64 -7.40 -2.34
CA GLU A 58 0.20 -7.31 -2.48
C GLU A 58 -0.51 -8.24 -1.49
N ARG A 59 -0.10 -9.51 -1.42
CA ARG A 59 -0.69 -10.50 -0.49
C ARG A 59 -0.52 -10.12 0.98
N ALA A 60 0.57 -9.46 1.34
CA ALA A 60 0.76 -8.97 2.70
C ALA A 60 -0.16 -7.78 3.01
N LEU A 61 -0.28 -6.84 2.07
CA LEU A 61 -1.18 -5.68 2.19
C LEU A 61 -2.63 -6.12 2.34
N ARG A 62 -3.08 -7.10 1.53
CA ARG A 62 -4.44 -7.68 1.64
C ARG A 62 -4.74 -8.32 3.01
N ARG A 63 -3.71 -8.78 3.72
CA ARG A 63 -3.83 -9.40 5.05
C ARG A 63 -3.62 -8.40 6.19
N SER A 64 -3.27 -7.16 5.88
CA SER A 64 -3.03 -6.11 6.87
C SER A 64 -4.36 -5.53 7.36
N ILE A 65 -4.43 -5.22 8.65
CA ILE A 65 -5.53 -4.45 9.24
C ILE A 65 -4.97 -3.11 9.67
N PHE A 66 -5.53 -2.05 9.13
CA PHE A 66 -5.19 -0.67 9.47
C PHE A 66 -6.13 -0.19 10.57
N THR A 67 -5.65 0.66 11.47
CA THR A 67 -6.53 1.26 12.48
C THR A 67 -7.50 2.23 11.79
N GLY A 68 -8.74 1.79 11.57
CA GLY A 68 -9.79 2.58 10.94
C GLY A 68 -10.65 3.35 11.95
N GLY A 69 -10.98 4.60 11.61
CA GLY A 69 -11.94 5.44 12.34
C GLY A 69 -13.00 6.07 11.41
N THR A 70 -13.14 5.58 10.18
CA THR A 70 -13.99 6.18 9.15
C THR A 70 -15.27 5.37 8.96
N THR A 71 -16.40 6.05 8.71
CA THR A 71 -17.72 5.44 8.50
C THR A 71 -17.93 4.91 7.07
N GLY A 72 -16.86 4.60 6.33
CA GLY A 72 -16.89 4.11 4.94
C GLY A 72 -15.51 3.74 4.41
N THR A 73 -15.42 3.34 3.12
CA THR A 73 -14.15 2.97 2.47
C THR A 73 -13.25 4.19 2.30
N ALA A 74 -12.09 4.16 2.94
CA ALA A 74 -11.02 5.14 2.78
C ALA A 74 -10.05 4.69 1.67
N TRP A 75 -9.50 5.66 0.94
CA TRP A 75 -8.47 5.42 -0.08
C TRP A 75 -7.14 6.03 0.37
N GLY A 76 -6.05 5.29 0.18
CA GLY A 76 -4.71 5.70 0.54
C GLY A 76 -3.64 5.11 -0.37
N GLN A 77 -2.41 5.59 -0.22
CA GLN A 77 -1.23 5.02 -0.88
C GLN A 77 -0.32 4.37 0.14
N ALA A 78 0.18 3.17 -0.16
CA ALA A 78 1.23 2.52 0.60
C ALA A 78 2.49 2.43 -0.28
N THR A 79 3.63 2.87 0.25
CA THR A 79 4.95 2.62 -0.34
C THR A 79 5.65 1.58 0.51
N LEU A 80 6.12 0.50 -0.11
CA LEU A 80 6.89 -0.50 0.63
C LEU A 80 8.36 -0.09 0.66
N ILE A 81 8.91 -0.05 1.86
CA ILE A 81 10.32 0.26 2.08
C ILE A 81 11.02 -1.04 2.42
N TRP A 82 11.95 -1.46 1.56
CA TRP A 82 12.77 -2.64 1.80
C TRP A 82 13.64 -2.40 3.04
N ARG A 83 13.29 -3.03 4.15
CA ARG A 83 14.04 -3.00 5.40
C ARG A 83 14.02 -4.40 5.99
N SER A 84 15.15 -4.85 6.51
CA SER A 84 15.16 -6.02 7.39
C SER A 84 14.24 -5.70 8.58
N ALA A 85 13.26 -6.56 8.85
CA ALA A 85 12.51 -6.47 10.10
C ALA A 85 13.52 -6.51 11.26
N PRO A 86 13.38 -5.65 12.29
CA PRO A 86 14.25 -5.68 13.45
C PRO A 86 14.18 -7.01 14.21
#